data_AF-A0AAF5RU01-F1
#
_entry.id   AF-A0AAF5RU01-F1
#
_cell.length_a   1.000
_cell.length_b   1.000
_cell.length_c   1.000
_cell.angle_alpha   90.00
_cell.angle_beta   90.00
_cell.angle_gamma   90.00
#
_symmetry.space_group_name_H-M   'P 1'
#
loop_
_entity.id
_entity.type
_entity.pdbx_description
1 polymer ?
#
loop_
_entity_poly.entity_id
_entity_poly.type
_entity_poly.pdbx_seq_one_letter_code
_entity_poly.pdbx_strand_id
1 'polypeptide(L)'
;MEEWTESSENYKVGKKFPSPSESILRYEATLQLLKDELEKNYEEYHWNNPQFCKAYLALYAAYRELRMMAKRDYRGEIDPNDIRWIHFDHIRNLNR
;
A
#
# COMPACT_ATOMS: atom_id res chain seq x y z
N MET A 1 -21.06 49.49 17.82
CA MET A 1 -20.58 48.63 16.73
C MET A 1 -19.16 48.25 17.08
N GLU A 2 -18.97 47.06 17.62
CA GLU A 2 -17.65 46.53 17.95
C GLU A 2 -17.07 45.88 16.69
N GLU A 3 -15.95 46.43 16.23
CA GLU A 3 -15.20 45.99 15.07
C GLU A 3 -14.22 44.91 15.54
N TRP A 4 -14.59 43.65 15.35
CA TRP A 4 -13.73 42.52 15.66
C TRP A 4 -12.71 42.34 14.53
N THR A 5 -11.47 42.79 14.74
CA THR A 5 -10.35 42.45 13.87
C THR A 5 -9.96 40.99 14.13
N GLU A 6 -10.39 40.11 13.24
CA GLU A 6 -10.01 38.70 13.20
C GLU A 6 -8.52 38.59 12.84
N SER A 7 -7.69 38.36 13.86
CA SER A 7 -6.26 38.10 13.72
C SER A 7 -6.07 36.74 13.05
N SER A 8 -5.69 36.76 11.77
CA SER A 8 -5.33 35.55 11.02
C SER A 8 -3.99 35.00 11.53
N GLU A 9 -4.03 34.14 12.54
CA GLU A 9 -2.85 33.39 12.96
C GLU A 9 -2.51 32.31 11.94
N ASN A 10 -1.27 32.38 11.44
CA ASN A 10 -0.72 31.59 10.36
C ASN A 10 -0.63 30.09 10.66
N TYR A 11 -1.56 29.28 10.18
CA TYR A 11 -1.36 27.82 10.06
C TYR A 11 -0.71 27.46 8.72
N LYS A 12 0.60 27.75 8.60
CA LYS A 12 1.44 27.13 7.55
C LYS A 12 2.16 25.91 8.10
N VAL A 13 1.42 24.87 8.47
CA VAL A 13 1.98 23.50 8.43
C VAL A 13 1.87 23.05 6.98
N GLY A 14 2.88 23.38 6.18
CA GLY A 14 3.04 22.83 4.85
C GLY A 14 3.23 21.32 4.95
N LYS A 15 2.12 20.56 4.97
CA LYS A 15 2.16 19.14 4.67
C LYS A 15 2.67 19.04 3.24
N LYS A 16 3.97 18.82 3.07
CA LYS A 16 4.53 18.40 1.79
C LYS A 16 3.87 17.06 1.48
N PHE A 17 2.83 17.09 0.64
CA PHE A 17 2.29 15.87 0.09
C PHE A 17 3.42 15.22 -0.72
N PRO A 18 3.71 13.92 -0.49
CA PRO A 18 4.69 13.23 -1.30
C PRO A 18 4.31 13.39 -2.76
N SER A 19 5.29 13.67 -3.60
CA SER A 19 5.04 13.73 -5.04
C SER A 19 4.42 12.40 -5.49
N PRO A 20 3.60 12.38 -6.55
CA PRO A 20 3.01 11.14 -7.05
C PRO A 20 4.04 10.04 -7.29
N SER A 21 5.27 10.39 -7.70
CA SER A 21 6.38 9.45 -7.87
C SER A 21 6.92 8.89 -6.55
N GLU A 22 7.05 9.71 -5.50
CA GLU A 22 7.48 9.25 -4.17
C GLU A 22 6.44 8.37 -3.48
N SER A 23 5.14 8.67 -3.64
CA SER A 23 4.07 7.83 -3.08
C SER A 23 4.01 6.48 -3.79
N ILE A 24 4.12 6.48 -5.13
CA ILE A 24 4.21 5.27 -5.95
C ILE A 24 5.39 4.37 -5.54
N LEU A 25 6.58 4.93 -5.38
CA LEU A 25 7.79 4.19 -4.98
C LEU A 25 7.63 3.53 -3.60
N ARG A 26 6.92 4.20 -2.67
CA ARG A 26 6.65 3.65 -1.34
C ARG A 26 5.65 2.50 -1.39
N TYR A 27 4.59 2.60 -2.19
CA TYR A 27 3.63 1.51 -2.35
C TYR A 27 4.28 0.25 -2.89
N GLU A 28 5.14 0.38 -3.91
CA GLU A 28 5.82 -0.77 -4.52
C GLU A 28 6.73 -1.49 -3.52
N ALA A 29 7.54 -0.75 -2.75
CA ALA A 29 8.43 -1.35 -1.75
C ALA A 29 7.65 -2.05 -0.63
N THR A 30 6.59 -1.42 -0.11
CA THR A 30 5.75 -2.03 0.93
C THR A 30 4.98 -3.24 0.39
N LEU A 31 4.43 -3.17 -0.82
CA LEU A 31 3.75 -4.30 -1.44
C LEU A 31 4.69 -5.48 -1.67
N GLN A 32 5.93 -5.23 -2.05
CA GLN A 32 6.92 -6.30 -2.22
C GLN A 32 7.22 -6.98 -0.88
N LEU A 33 7.44 -6.23 0.21
CA LEU A 33 7.66 -6.81 1.54
C LEU A 33 6.49 -7.68 2.01
N LEU A 34 5.26 -7.20 1.79
CA LEU A 34 4.05 -7.96 2.14
C LEU A 34 3.91 -9.22 1.29
N LYS A 35 4.20 -9.12 -0.01
CA LYS A 35 4.19 -10.27 -0.93
C LYS A 35 5.24 -11.30 -0.52
N ASP A 36 6.46 -10.88 -0.22
CA ASP A 36 7.54 -11.76 0.21
C ASP A 36 7.18 -12.52 1.49
N GLU A 37 6.54 -11.84 2.46
CA GLU A 37 6.08 -12.49 3.69
C GLU A 37 4.95 -13.50 3.39
N LEU A 38 3.97 -13.13 2.57
CA LEU A 38 2.86 -14.02 2.19
C LEU A 38 3.32 -15.25 1.38
N GLU A 39 4.35 -15.10 0.56
CA GLU A 39 4.90 -16.15 -0.30
C GLU A 39 5.99 -16.99 0.40
N LYS A 40 6.26 -16.74 1.70
CA LYS A 40 7.18 -17.60 2.46
C LYS A 40 6.67 -19.04 2.49
N ASN A 41 7.60 -19.97 2.42
CA ASN A 41 7.32 -21.39 2.55
C ASN A 41 7.09 -21.75 4.03
N TYR A 42 5.89 -21.45 4.54
CA TYR A 42 5.51 -21.80 5.90
C TYR A 42 5.26 -23.30 6.06
N GLU A 43 5.89 -23.89 7.06
CA GLU A 43 5.71 -25.30 7.42
C GLU A 43 4.24 -25.60 7.78
N GLU A 44 3.78 -26.82 7.51
CA GLU A 44 2.37 -27.21 7.65
C GLU A 44 1.82 -26.96 9.06
N TYR A 45 2.65 -27.15 10.09
CA TYR A 45 2.25 -26.97 11.49
C TYR A 45 1.84 -25.54 11.82
N HIS A 46 2.30 -24.52 11.08
CA HIS A 46 1.90 -23.13 11.31
C HIS A 46 0.39 -22.94 11.05
N TRP A 47 -0.17 -23.67 10.08
CA TRP A 47 -1.60 -23.59 9.73
C TRP A 47 -2.52 -24.18 10.81
N ASN A 48 -1.96 -25.01 11.69
CA ASN A 48 -2.68 -25.54 12.85
C ASN A 48 -2.76 -24.52 14.00
N ASN A 49 -2.02 -23.41 13.94
CA ASN A 49 -2.08 -22.35 14.94
C ASN A 49 -3.13 -21.29 14.54
N PRO A 50 -4.28 -21.18 15.25
CA PRO A 50 -5.32 -20.23 14.87
C PRO A 50 -4.88 -18.77 14.92
N GLN A 51 -3.92 -18.43 15.79
CA GLN A 51 -3.40 -17.07 15.88
C GLN A 51 -2.52 -16.73 14.67
N PHE A 52 -1.73 -17.70 14.21
CA PHE A 52 -0.96 -17.56 12.97
C PHE A 52 -1.89 -17.36 11.78
N CYS A 53 -2.91 -18.20 11.62
CA CYS A 53 -3.88 -18.09 10.52
C CYS A 53 -4.60 -16.73 10.53
N LYS A 54 -5.00 -16.22 11.70
CA LYS A 54 -5.58 -14.88 11.82
C LYS A 54 -4.62 -13.78 11.38
N ALA A 55 -3.36 -13.86 11.81
CA ALA A 55 -2.35 -12.89 11.44
C ALA A 55 -2.05 -12.94 9.93
N TYR A 56 -1.94 -14.13 9.35
CA TYR A 56 -1.73 -14.34 7.93
C TYR A 56 -2.90 -13.78 7.10
N LEU A 57 -4.14 -14.03 7.50
CA LEU A 57 -5.31 -13.48 6.82
C LEU A 57 -5.39 -11.95 6.93
N ALA A 58 -5.00 -11.37 8.08
CA ALA A 58 -4.92 -9.93 8.25
C ALA A 58 -3.84 -9.31 7.34
N LEU A 59 -2.67 -9.96 7.24
CA LEU A 59 -1.60 -9.57 6.33
C LEU A 59 -2.06 -9.61 4.87
N TYR A 60 -2.77 -10.67 4.48
CA TYR A 60 -3.33 -10.81 3.14
C TYR A 60 -4.37 -9.73 2.83
N ALA A 61 -5.24 -9.40 3.80
CA ALA A 61 -6.21 -8.32 3.66
C ALA A 61 -5.52 -6.96 3.45
N ALA A 62 -4.52 -6.64 4.28
CA ALA A 62 -3.74 -5.42 4.16
C ALA A 62 -3.02 -5.32 2.81
N TYR A 63 -2.42 -6.41 2.34
CA TYR A 63 -1.81 -6.49 1.01
C TYR A 63 -2.82 -6.16 -0.10
N ARG A 64 -4.02 -6.76 -0.06
CA ARG A 64 -5.07 -6.50 -1.06
C ARG A 64 -5.54 -5.05 -1.07
N GLU A 65 -5.77 -4.47 0.11
CA GLU A 65 -6.19 -3.07 0.22
C GLU A 65 -5.12 -2.13 -0.32
N LEU A 66 -3.86 -2.33 0.10
CA LEU A 66 -2.73 -1.55 -0.38
C LEU A 66 -2.56 -1.69 -1.90
N ARG A 67 -2.74 -2.90 -2.43
CA ARG A 67 -2.66 -3.21 -3.87
C ARG A 67 -3.70 -2.42 -4.65
N MET A 68 -4.94 -2.37 -4.15
CA MET A 68 -6.04 -1.61 -4.77
C MET A 68 -5.80 -0.12 -4.71
N MET A 69 -5.28 0.40 -3.60
CA MET A 69 -4.93 1.82 -3.48
C MET A 69 -3.79 2.21 -4.42
N ALA A 70 -2.77 1.37 -4.52
CA ALA A 70 -1.61 1.64 -5.37
C ALA A 70 -1.95 1.59 -6.88
N LYS A 71 -2.96 0.80 -7.27
CA LYS A 71 -3.46 0.72 -8.66
C LYS A 71 -4.26 1.95 -9.11
N ARG A 72 -4.70 2.80 -8.18
CA ARG A 72 -5.51 3.97 -8.49
C ARG A 72 -4.64 5.15 -8.88
N ASP A 73 -5.06 5.87 -9.90
CA ASP A 73 -4.50 7.18 -10.23
C ASP A 73 -5.03 8.28 -9.29
N TYR A 74 -4.64 9.54 -9.53
CA TYR A 74 -5.09 10.68 -8.73
C TYR A 74 -6.60 10.96 -8.85
N ARG A 75 -7.28 10.36 -9.83
CA ARG A 75 -8.73 10.44 -10.05
C ARG A 75 -9.46 9.25 -9.42
N GLY A 76 -8.72 8.26 -8.90
CA GLY A 76 -9.27 7.03 -8.34
C GLY A 76 -9.52 5.92 -9.37
N GLU A 77 -9.12 6.13 -10.62
CA GLU A 77 -9.33 5.18 -11.73
C GLU A 77 -8.21 4.14 -11.77
N ILE A 78 -8.55 2.93 -12.20
CA ILE A 78 -7.59 1.83 -12.37
C ILE A 78 -7.39 1.61 -13.86
N ASP A 79 -6.16 1.76 -14.34
CA ASP A 79 -5.79 1.36 -15.70
C ASP A 79 -5.48 -0.15 -15.74
N PRO A 80 -6.30 -0.97 -16.43
CA PRO A 80 -6.04 -2.40 -16.57
C PRO A 80 -4.75 -2.71 -17.37
N ASN A 81 -4.23 -1.74 -18.14
CA ASN A 81 -3.04 -1.89 -18.97
C ASN A 81 -1.78 -1.28 -18.34
N ASP A 82 -1.81 -0.92 -17.05
CA ASP A 82 -0.63 -0.37 -16.37
C ASP A 82 0.51 -1.41 -16.31
N ILE A 83 1.50 -1.19 -17.18
CA ILE A 83 2.67 -2.05 -17.38
C ILE A 83 3.43 -2.28 -16.06
N ARG A 84 3.50 -1.28 -15.16
CA ARG A 84 4.18 -1.42 -13.86
C ARG A 84 3.54 -2.53 -13.03
N TRP A 85 2.22 -2.58 -13.02
CA TRP A 85 1.47 -3.58 -12.26
C TRP A 85 1.44 -4.94 -12.94
N ILE A 86 1.44 -4.98 -14.27
CA ILE A 86 1.60 -6.22 -15.03
C ILE A 86 2.96 -6.88 -14.71
N HIS A 87 4.04 -6.10 -14.61
CA HIS A 87 5.36 -6.62 -14.21
C HIS A 87 5.41 -7.03 -12.74
N PHE A 88 4.81 -6.26 -11.83
CA PHE A 88 4.77 -6.58 -10.41
C PHE A 88 3.98 -7.88 -10.12
N ASP A 89 2.88 -8.09 -10.84
CA ASP A 89 2.04 -9.28 -10.71
C ASP A 89 2.65 -10.51 -11.41
N HIS A 90 3.65 -10.32 -12.27
CA HIS A 90 4.38 -11.42 -12.86
C HIS A 90 5.08 -12.22 -11.76
N ILE A 91 4.63 -13.46 -11.56
CA ILE A 91 5.32 -14.42 -10.71
C ILE A 91 6.68 -14.64 -11.35
N ARG A 92 7.76 -14.30 -10.65
CA ARG A 92 9.10 -14.76 -11.03
C ARG A 92 9.03 -16.28 -10.97
N ASN A 93 8.96 -16.92 -12.13
CA ASN A 93 9.32 -18.32 -12.23
C ASN A 93 10.77 -18.41 -11.76
N LEU A 94 10.96 -18.78 -10.50
CA LEU A 94 12.23 -19.33 -10.04
C LEU A 94 12.48 -20.51 -10.95
N ASN A 95 13.45 -20.36 -11.86
CA ASN A 95 13.96 -21.48 -12.63
C ASN A 95 14.23 -22.62 -11.64
N ARG A 96 13.60 -23.76 -11.93
CA ARG A 96 13.78 -25.06 -11.24
C ARG A 96 15.24 -25.39 -10.98
#